data_AF-A0A3N2K688-F1
#
_entry.id   AF-A0A3N2K688-F1
#
_cell.length_a   1.000
_cell.length_b   1.000
_cell.length_c   1.000
_cell.angle_alpha   90.00
_cell.angle_beta   90.00
_cell.angle_gamma   90.00
#
_symmetry.space_group_name_H-M   'P 1'
#
loop_
_entity.id
_entity.type
_entity.pdbx_description
1 polymer ?
#
loop_
_entity_poly.entity_id
_entity_poly.type
_entity_poly.pdbx_seq_one_letter_code
_entity_poly.pdbx_strand_id
1 'polypeptide(L)'
;MENLTTKRRWLLIGLLLIEAMIMFWVVPKANADEIEMPISLTISLSLALMISLAILIKWNQGNRKTVIPIFIVCVATYLQILYCSVFYDWGAYVCMTLPIFQLVLGYAVFRYSTDIVSLFIGCSNLMFSAIWANQYQGFLWFHNKSCDFETMAVASLGAFGGAVIVFAISAIMIMKFNHKNA
;
A
#
# COMPACT_ATOMS: atom_id res chain seq x y z
N MET A 1 7.12 -29.06 -4.99
CA MET A 1 6.36 -28.06 -5.75
C MET A 1 4.94 -28.04 -5.21
N GLU A 2 4.58 -27.01 -4.42
CA GLU A 2 3.20 -26.90 -3.92
C GLU A 2 2.34 -26.25 -5.01
N ASN A 3 1.40 -27.00 -5.57
CA ASN A 3 0.50 -26.48 -6.57
C ASN A 3 -0.43 -25.48 -5.87
N LEU A 4 -0.31 -24.18 -6.20
CA LEU A 4 -1.03 -23.11 -5.54
C LEU A 4 -2.53 -23.23 -5.86
N THR A 5 -3.27 -23.85 -4.94
CA THR A 5 -4.69 -24.12 -5.13
C THR A 5 -5.49 -22.83 -5.27
N THR A 6 -6.54 -22.86 -6.09
CA THR A 6 -7.46 -21.74 -6.26
C THR A 6 -8.01 -21.28 -4.90
N LYS A 7 -8.26 -22.22 -3.98
CA LYS A 7 -8.69 -21.93 -2.60
C LYS A 7 -7.67 -21.07 -1.84
N ARG A 8 -6.37 -21.37 -1.93
CA ARG A 8 -5.31 -20.58 -1.28
C ARG A 8 -5.22 -19.17 -1.85
N ARG A 9 -5.41 -19.00 -3.16
CA ARG A 9 -5.43 -17.68 -3.81
C ARG A 9 -6.59 -16.83 -3.31
N TRP A 10 -7.80 -17.40 -3.23
CA TRP A 10 -8.97 -16.71 -2.68
C TRP A 10 -8.79 -16.33 -1.21
N LEU A 11 -8.15 -17.19 -0.41
CA LEU A 11 -7.83 -16.86 0.98
C LEU A 11 -6.91 -15.64 1.09
N LEU A 12 -5.87 -15.56 0.24
CA LEU A 12 -4.97 -14.40 0.22
C LEU A 12 -5.69 -13.12 -0.22
N ILE A 13 -6.56 -13.20 -1.23
CA ILE A 13 -7.37 -12.06 -1.67
C ILE A 13 -8.31 -11.60 -0.55
N GLY A 14 -8.97 -12.55 0.14
CA GLY A 14 -9.82 -12.25 1.29
C GLY A 14 -9.05 -11.62 2.45
N LEU A 15 -7.85 -12.10 2.75
CA LEU A 15 -6.97 -11.50 3.75
C LEU A 15 -6.61 -10.05 3.39
N LEU A 16 -6.25 -9.78 2.13
CA LEU A 16 -5.93 -8.44 1.68
C LEU A 16 -7.13 -7.49 1.79
N LEU A 17 -8.35 -7.99 1.53
CA LEU A 17 -9.57 -7.20 1.69
C LEU A 17 -9.81 -6.82 3.15
N ILE A 18 -9.69 -7.79 4.07
CA ILE A 18 -9.82 -7.55 5.52
C ILE A 18 -8.77 -6.54 5.98
N GLU A 19 -7.52 -6.70 5.52
CA GLU A 19 -6.43 -5.79 5.82
C GLU A 19 -6.75 -4.36 5.37
N ALA A 20 -7.24 -4.18 4.13
CA ALA A 20 -7.64 -2.88 3.61
C ALA A 20 -8.76 -2.25 4.45
N MET A 21 -9.77 -3.04 4.86
CA MET A 21 -10.85 -2.55 5.73
C MET A 21 -10.33 -2.07 7.09
N ILE A 22 -9.40 -2.82 7.70
CA ILE A 22 -8.77 -2.43 8.97
C ILE A 22 -7.96 -1.14 8.79
N MET A 23 -7.16 -1.05 7.73
CA MET A 23 -6.39 0.16 7.43
C MET A 23 -7.31 1.37 7.24
N PHE A 24 -8.44 1.24 6.53
CA PHE A 24 -9.39 2.33 6.39
C PHE A 24 -9.94 2.84 7.71
N TRP A 25 -10.10 1.96 8.69
CA TRP A 25 -10.60 2.33 10.01
C TRP A 25 -9.52 2.97 10.89
N VAL A 26 -8.29 2.44 10.85
CA VAL A 26 -7.21 2.86 11.74
C VAL A 26 -6.49 4.11 11.24
N VAL A 27 -6.39 4.31 9.92
CA VAL A 27 -5.69 5.48 9.36
C VAL A 27 -6.47 6.76 9.68
N PRO A 28 -5.83 7.75 10.35
CA PRO A 28 -6.47 9.01 10.69
C PRO A 28 -6.99 9.73 9.44
N LYS A 29 -8.05 10.50 9.62
CA LYS A 29 -8.68 11.27 8.54
C LYS A 29 -7.98 12.61 8.36
N ALA A 30 -8.27 13.27 7.24
CA ALA A 30 -7.66 14.55 6.88
C ALA A 30 -7.80 15.66 7.96
N ASN A 31 -8.81 15.58 8.82
CA ASN A 31 -9.04 16.53 9.90
C ASN A 31 -8.35 16.15 11.23
N ALA A 32 -7.48 15.15 11.24
CA ALA A 32 -6.71 14.76 12.43
C ALA A 32 -5.78 15.89 12.88
N ASP A 33 -5.42 15.91 14.17
CA ASP A 33 -4.56 16.94 14.74
C ASP A 33 -3.14 16.92 14.13
N GLU A 34 -2.50 18.10 14.08
CA GLU A 34 -1.16 18.28 13.49
C GLU A 34 -0.07 17.43 14.14
N ILE A 35 -0.27 17.02 15.40
CA ILE A 35 0.63 16.14 16.13
C ILE A 35 0.28 14.67 15.89
N GLU A 36 -1.00 14.33 15.82
CA GLU A 36 -1.47 12.95 15.68
C GLU A 36 -1.08 12.35 14.33
N MET A 37 -1.29 13.11 13.24
CA MET A 37 -1.12 12.60 11.89
C MET A 37 0.33 12.17 11.59
N PRO A 38 1.38 12.98 11.83
CA PRO A 38 2.75 12.59 11.52
C PRO A 38 3.26 11.47 12.43
N ILE A 39 2.85 11.43 13.70
CA ILE A 39 3.22 10.37 14.64
C ILE A 39 2.60 9.04 14.18
N SER A 40 1.30 9.05 13.90
CA SER A 40 0.58 7.87 13.42
C SER A 40 1.16 7.34 12.10
N LEU A 41 1.47 8.23 11.16
CA LEU A 41 2.16 7.89 9.91
C LEU A 41 3.50 7.20 10.18
N THR A 42 4.35 7.81 11.00
CA THR A 42 5.71 7.30 11.28
C THR A 42 5.68 5.93 11.95
N ILE A 43 4.82 5.76 12.97
CA ILE A 43 4.67 4.49 13.69
C ILE A 43 4.13 3.41 12.75
N SER A 44 3.10 3.74 11.97
CA SER A 44 2.42 2.77 11.11
C SER A 44 3.33 2.32 9.96
N LEU A 45 4.08 3.22 9.32
CA LEU A 45 5.09 2.87 8.30
C LEU A 45 6.19 1.98 8.89
N SER A 46 6.72 2.35 10.05
CA SER A 46 7.78 1.59 10.71
C SER A 46 7.31 0.18 11.02
N LEU A 47 6.10 0.03 11.55
CA LEU A 47 5.51 -1.26 11.88
C LEU A 47 5.26 -2.11 10.62
N ALA A 48 4.68 -1.52 9.57
CA ALA A 48 4.40 -2.21 8.31
C ALA A 48 5.70 -2.75 7.67
N LEU A 49 6.77 -1.94 7.65
CA LEU A 49 8.07 -2.35 7.14
C LEU A 49 8.74 -3.42 8.01
N MET A 50 8.68 -3.29 9.34
CA MET A 50 9.24 -4.31 10.25
C MET A 50 8.54 -5.66 10.10
N ILE A 51 7.20 -5.67 10.05
CA ILE A 51 6.41 -6.89 9.83
C ILE A 51 6.75 -7.51 8.48
N SER A 52 6.80 -6.69 7.43
CA SER A 52 7.15 -7.14 6.07
C SER A 52 8.53 -7.79 6.03
N LEU A 53 9.53 -7.15 6.62
CA LEU A 53 10.89 -7.67 6.70
C LEU A 53 10.95 -8.97 7.50
N ALA A 54 10.30 -9.02 8.66
CA ALA A 54 10.29 -10.20 9.52
C ALA A 54 9.66 -11.41 8.81
N ILE A 55 8.53 -11.23 8.11
CA ILE A 55 7.88 -12.32 7.36
C ILE A 55 8.76 -12.73 6.17
N LEU A 56 9.31 -11.78 5.41
CA LEU A 56 10.19 -12.09 4.27
C LEU A 56 11.42 -12.89 4.69
N ILE A 57 12.08 -12.52 5.81
CA ILE A 57 13.23 -13.25 6.34
C ILE A 57 12.84 -14.66 6.79
N LYS A 58 11.71 -14.79 7.53
CA LYS A 58 11.23 -16.08 8.04
C LYS A 58 10.82 -17.03 6.91
N TRP A 59 10.20 -16.51 5.86
CA TRP A 59 9.70 -17.32 4.75
C TRP A 59 10.80 -17.71 3.76
N ASN A 60 11.79 -16.84 3.53
CA ASN A 60 12.89 -17.07 2.58
C ASN A 60 14.21 -17.49 3.26
N GLN A 61 14.15 -18.22 4.39
CA GLN A 61 15.35 -18.64 5.13
C GLN A 61 16.39 -19.40 4.26
N GLY A 62 15.94 -20.10 3.22
CA GLY A 62 16.80 -20.81 2.26
C GLY A 62 17.36 -19.98 1.10
N ASN A 63 16.86 -18.76 0.86
CA ASN A 63 17.31 -17.91 -0.26
C ASN A 63 17.27 -16.42 0.10
N ARG A 64 18.15 -15.98 1.01
CA ARG A 64 18.18 -14.59 1.50
C ARG A 64 18.44 -13.54 0.40
N LYS A 65 19.04 -13.93 -0.74
CA LYS A 65 19.33 -13.03 -1.86
C LYS A 65 18.06 -12.50 -2.53
N THR A 66 16.93 -13.22 -2.42
CA THR A 66 15.65 -12.78 -3.00
C THR A 66 14.85 -11.86 -2.07
N VAL A 67 15.21 -11.77 -0.79
CA VAL A 67 14.55 -10.89 0.20
C VAL A 67 14.83 -9.41 -0.09
N ILE A 68 16.07 -9.07 -0.42
CA ILE A 68 16.50 -7.67 -0.58
C ILE A 68 15.72 -6.98 -1.71
N PRO A 69 15.63 -7.54 -2.94
CA PRO A 69 14.92 -6.86 -4.03
C PRO A 69 13.44 -6.59 -3.72
N ILE A 70 12.72 -7.58 -3.17
CA ILE A 70 11.30 -7.39 -2.87
C ILE A 70 11.10 -6.43 -1.69
N PHE A 71 11.98 -6.44 -0.69
CA PHE A 71 11.91 -5.49 0.41
C PHE A 71 12.16 -4.05 -0.06
N ILE A 72 13.12 -3.84 -0.95
CA ILE A 72 13.34 -2.52 -1.59
C ILE A 72 12.08 -2.06 -2.33
N VAL A 73 11.41 -2.96 -3.05
CA VAL A 73 10.14 -2.62 -3.71
C VAL A 73 9.05 -2.26 -2.70
N CYS A 74 8.96 -2.97 -1.57
CA CYS A 74 8.03 -2.62 -0.48
C CYS A 74 8.34 -1.23 0.09
N VAL A 75 9.61 -0.87 0.28
CA VAL A 75 10.00 0.49 0.69
C VAL A 75 9.63 1.51 -0.39
N ALA A 76 9.84 1.17 -1.65
CA ALA A 76 9.54 2.04 -2.77
C ALA A 76 8.04 2.33 -2.94
N THR A 77 7.14 1.46 -2.44
CA THR A 77 5.70 1.76 -2.53
C THR A 77 5.34 3.04 -1.78
N TYR A 78 6.05 3.34 -0.70
CA TYR A 78 5.86 4.54 0.14
C TYR A 78 6.29 5.85 -0.54
N LEU A 79 6.94 5.80 -1.71
CA LEU A 79 7.18 6.99 -2.53
C LEU A 79 5.87 7.69 -2.93
N GLN A 80 4.73 6.98 -2.95
CA GLN A 80 3.41 7.61 -3.14
C GLN A 80 3.11 8.64 -2.05
N ILE A 81 3.43 8.33 -0.79
CA ILE A 81 3.18 9.24 0.34
C ILE A 81 4.07 10.47 0.20
N LEU A 82 5.35 10.26 -0.15
CA LEU A 82 6.30 11.35 -0.36
C LEU A 82 5.88 12.25 -1.55
N TYR A 83 5.45 11.64 -2.66
CA TYR A 83 4.93 12.37 -3.80
C TYR A 83 3.71 13.21 -3.40
N CYS A 84 2.73 12.60 -2.73
CA CYS A 84 1.56 13.28 -2.22
C CYS A 84 1.89 14.42 -1.24
N SER A 85 2.89 14.22 -0.37
CA SER A 85 3.27 15.25 0.61
C SER A 85 4.01 16.42 -0.01
N VAL A 86 4.82 16.20 -1.05
CA VAL A 86 5.59 17.26 -1.71
C VAL A 86 4.70 18.09 -2.63
N PHE A 87 3.78 17.44 -3.35
CA PHE A 87 2.95 18.09 -4.35
C PHE A 87 1.54 18.44 -3.86
N TYR A 88 1.27 18.33 -2.55
CA TYR A 88 -0.09 18.46 -1.99
C TYR A 88 -0.81 19.75 -2.43
N ASP A 89 -0.08 20.85 -2.64
CA ASP A 89 -0.59 22.14 -3.13
C ASP A 89 -1.29 22.07 -4.49
N TRP A 90 -1.10 21.00 -5.26
CA TRP A 90 -1.78 20.77 -6.54
C TRP A 90 -3.12 20.02 -6.35
N GLY A 91 -3.50 19.72 -5.11
CA GLY A 91 -4.82 19.25 -4.73
C GLY A 91 -5.26 18.00 -5.48
N ALA A 92 -6.47 18.05 -6.04
CA ALA A 92 -7.08 16.90 -6.73
C ALA A 92 -6.22 16.35 -7.89
N TYR A 93 -5.40 17.17 -8.55
CA TYR A 93 -4.54 16.69 -9.65
C TYR A 93 -3.56 15.62 -9.19
N VAL A 94 -2.99 15.75 -7.99
CA VAL A 94 -2.08 14.75 -7.42
C VAL A 94 -2.81 13.43 -7.19
N CYS A 95 -4.00 13.48 -6.60
CA CYS A 95 -4.83 12.29 -6.38
C CYS A 95 -5.15 11.56 -7.69
N MET A 96 -5.43 12.31 -8.77
CA MET A 96 -5.73 11.72 -10.09
C MET A 96 -4.52 11.05 -10.76
N THR A 97 -3.29 11.40 -10.35
CA THR A 97 -2.05 10.76 -10.85
C THR A 97 -1.60 9.55 -10.03
N LEU A 98 -2.11 9.37 -8.80
CA LEU A 98 -1.79 8.23 -7.94
C LEU A 98 -2.05 6.85 -8.59
N PRO A 99 -3.12 6.64 -9.39
CA PRO A 99 -3.32 5.38 -10.10
C PRO A 99 -2.15 4.95 -10.99
N ILE A 100 -1.40 5.92 -11.55
CA ILE A 100 -0.22 5.64 -12.36
C ILE A 100 0.88 5.04 -11.47
N PHE A 101 1.12 5.62 -10.29
CA PHE A 101 2.06 5.07 -9.31
C PHE A 101 1.65 3.67 -8.87
N GLN A 102 0.36 3.45 -8.60
CA GLN A 102 -0.18 2.15 -8.18
C GLN A 102 0.05 1.06 -9.24
N LEU A 103 -0.11 1.39 -10.53
CA LEU A 103 0.18 0.47 -11.63
C LEU A 103 1.68 0.17 -11.76
N VAL A 104 2.53 1.19 -11.71
CA VAL A 104 4.00 1.03 -11.84
C VAL A 104 4.56 0.23 -10.67
N LEU A 105 4.19 0.59 -9.43
CA LEU A 105 4.62 -0.10 -8.23
C LEU A 105 4.00 -1.50 -8.13
N GLY A 106 2.74 -1.67 -8.53
CA GLY A 106 2.10 -2.99 -8.63
C GLY A 106 2.86 -3.91 -9.59
N TYR A 107 3.25 -3.40 -10.77
CA TYR A 107 4.09 -4.14 -11.69
C TYR A 107 5.45 -4.50 -11.09
N ALA A 108 6.11 -3.56 -10.41
CA ALA A 108 7.37 -3.83 -9.72
C ALA A 108 7.22 -4.93 -8.67
N VAL A 109 6.17 -4.87 -7.84
CA VAL A 109 5.83 -5.91 -6.87
C VAL A 109 5.73 -7.26 -7.58
N PHE A 110 4.88 -7.38 -8.62
CA PHE A 110 4.73 -8.63 -9.37
C PHE A 110 6.03 -9.16 -9.98
N ARG A 111 6.86 -8.25 -10.52
CA ARG A 111 8.10 -8.61 -11.21
C ARG A 111 9.15 -9.17 -10.24
N TYR A 112 9.27 -8.56 -9.05
CA TYR A 112 10.29 -8.91 -8.05
C TYR A 112 9.82 -9.96 -7.02
N SER A 113 8.53 -10.25 -6.94
CA SER A 113 8.07 -11.38 -6.13
C SER A 113 8.51 -12.72 -6.71
N THR A 114 9.18 -13.50 -5.87
CA THR A 114 9.67 -14.87 -6.17
C THR A 114 8.66 -15.94 -5.79
N ASP A 115 7.85 -15.68 -4.77
CA ASP A 115 6.81 -16.57 -4.28
C ASP A 115 5.54 -15.78 -3.91
N ILE A 116 4.45 -16.51 -3.63
CA ILE A 116 3.14 -15.91 -3.39
C ILE A 116 3.08 -15.09 -2.09
N VAL A 117 3.88 -15.44 -1.08
CA VAL A 117 3.91 -14.70 0.19
C VAL A 117 4.64 -13.38 -0.01
N SER A 118 5.77 -13.40 -0.73
CA SER A 118 6.46 -12.17 -1.14
C SER A 118 5.57 -11.26 -2.00
N LEU A 119 4.73 -11.83 -2.88
CA LEU A 119 3.73 -11.07 -3.62
C LEU A 119 2.68 -10.45 -2.70
N PHE A 120 2.12 -11.24 -1.79
CA PHE A 120 1.11 -10.78 -0.84
C PHE A 120 1.64 -9.63 0.02
N ILE A 121 2.87 -9.72 0.53
CA ILE A 121 3.51 -8.65 1.32
C ILE A 121 3.68 -7.37 0.48
N GLY A 122 4.12 -7.50 -0.78
CA GLY A 122 4.23 -6.35 -1.67
C GLY A 122 2.87 -5.68 -1.95
N CYS A 123 1.83 -6.48 -2.16
CA CYS A 123 0.45 -6.00 -2.31
C CYS A 123 -0.06 -5.27 -1.05
N SER A 124 0.20 -5.82 0.13
CA SER A 124 -0.15 -5.22 1.42
C SER A 124 0.52 -3.85 1.61
N ASN A 125 1.84 -3.74 1.35
CA ASN A 125 2.54 -2.44 1.43
C ASN A 125 2.03 -1.43 0.39
N LEU A 126 1.71 -1.89 -0.82
CA LEU A 126 1.13 -1.04 -1.84
C LEU A 126 -0.25 -0.50 -1.43
N MET A 127 -1.09 -1.36 -0.84
CA MET A 127 -2.42 -1.03 -0.33
C MET A 127 -2.32 0.04 0.76
N PHE A 128 -1.49 -0.26 1.75
CA PHE A 128 -1.24 0.61 2.89
C PHE A 128 -0.72 1.98 2.43
N SER A 129 0.24 1.99 1.51
CA SER A 129 0.77 3.24 0.97
C SER A 129 -0.28 4.04 0.20
N ALA A 130 -1.19 3.40 -0.54
CA ALA A 130 -2.22 4.09 -1.31
C ALA A 130 -3.25 4.78 -0.40
N ILE A 131 -3.64 4.11 0.69
CA ILE A 131 -4.56 4.69 1.70
C ILE A 131 -3.90 5.89 2.39
N TRP A 132 -2.67 5.71 2.88
CA TRP A 132 -1.94 6.77 3.55
C TRP A 132 -1.62 7.96 2.65
N ALA A 133 -1.24 7.73 1.40
CA ALA A 133 -0.91 8.82 0.47
C ALA A 133 -2.09 9.79 0.30
N ASN A 134 -3.30 9.26 0.11
CA ASN A 134 -4.51 10.08 -0.03
C ASN A 134 -4.89 10.78 1.28
N GLN A 135 -4.86 10.08 2.42
CA GLN A 135 -5.23 10.68 3.71
C GLN A 135 -4.23 11.74 4.17
N TYR A 136 -2.93 11.49 3.99
CA TYR A 136 -1.89 12.44 4.37
C TYR A 136 -1.89 13.68 3.46
N GLN A 137 -2.11 13.51 2.16
CA GLN A 137 -2.33 14.65 1.26
C GLN A 137 -3.54 15.48 1.67
N GLY A 138 -4.66 14.81 1.95
CA GLY A 138 -5.88 15.46 2.43
C GLY A 138 -5.64 16.24 3.71
N PHE A 139 -4.89 15.68 4.66
CA PHE A 139 -4.50 16.35 5.89
C PHE A 139 -3.68 17.62 5.64
N LEU A 140 -2.66 17.55 4.77
CA LEU A 140 -1.83 18.71 4.44
C LEU A 140 -2.65 19.80 3.73
N TRP A 141 -3.55 19.41 2.82
CA TRP A 141 -4.47 20.35 2.20
C TRP A 141 -5.44 20.96 3.22
N PHE A 142 -5.96 20.15 4.13
CA PHE A 142 -6.94 20.60 5.12
C PHE A 142 -6.37 21.71 6.02
N HIS A 143 -5.16 21.49 6.54
CA HIS A 143 -4.53 22.42 7.48
C HIS A 143 -3.90 23.64 6.80
N ASN A 144 -3.46 23.53 5.53
CA ASN A 144 -2.74 24.62 4.86
C ASN A 144 -3.56 25.39 3.82
N LYS A 145 -4.68 24.84 3.34
CA LYS A 145 -5.51 25.44 2.28
C LYS A 145 -6.99 25.52 2.62
N SER A 146 -7.55 24.48 3.24
CA SER A 146 -9.01 24.31 3.29
C SER A 146 -9.48 23.60 4.57
N CYS A 147 -9.96 24.34 5.56
CA CYS A 147 -10.44 23.75 6.82
C CYS A 147 -11.93 23.38 6.75
N ASP A 148 -12.32 22.52 5.80
CA ASP A 148 -13.72 22.20 5.51
C ASP A 148 -14.03 20.71 5.32
N PHE A 149 -15.30 20.34 5.53
CA PHE A 149 -15.75 18.95 5.44
C PHE A 149 -15.64 18.36 4.02
N GLU A 150 -15.70 19.20 2.98
CA GLU A 150 -15.54 18.74 1.60
C GLU A 150 -14.15 18.15 1.38
N THR A 151 -13.09 18.82 1.87
CA THR A 151 -11.72 18.31 1.82
C THR A 151 -11.60 16.94 2.49
N MET A 152 -12.20 16.78 3.67
CA MET A 152 -12.18 15.50 4.39
C MET A 152 -12.88 14.39 3.61
N ALA A 153 -14.02 14.70 2.99
CA ALA A 153 -14.78 13.77 2.16
C ALA A 153 -13.99 13.38 0.91
N VAL A 154 -13.40 14.35 0.20
CA VAL A 154 -12.62 14.13 -1.03
C VAL A 154 -11.38 13.28 -0.73
N ALA A 155 -10.64 13.57 0.34
CA ALA A 155 -9.48 12.78 0.75
C ALA A 155 -9.86 11.32 1.09
N SER A 156 -10.99 11.13 1.76
CA SER A 156 -11.50 9.80 2.11
C SER A 156 -11.98 9.01 0.90
N LEU A 157 -12.65 9.68 -0.06
CA LEU A 157 -13.04 9.09 -1.34
C LEU A 157 -11.81 8.74 -2.19
N GLY A 158 -10.78 9.60 -2.20
CA GLY A 158 -9.51 9.34 -2.88
C GLY A 158 -8.81 8.12 -2.30
N ALA A 159 -8.75 8.01 -0.97
CA ALA A 159 -8.21 6.84 -0.30
C ALA A 159 -8.98 5.57 -0.69
N PHE A 160 -10.32 5.61 -0.63
CA PHE A 160 -11.19 4.52 -1.04
C PHE A 160 -10.95 4.08 -2.49
N GLY A 161 -10.94 5.04 -3.42
CA GLY A 161 -10.65 4.79 -4.83
C GLY A 161 -9.28 4.15 -5.04
N GLY A 162 -8.25 4.70 -4.39
CA GLY A 162 -6.89 4.14 -4.44
C GLY A 162 -6.82 2.70 -3.93
N ALA A 163 -7.49 2.40 -2.81
CA ALA A 163 -7.53 1.05 -2.28
C ALA A 163 -8.27 0.07 -3.19
N VAL A 164 -9.39 0.48 -3.81
CA VAL A 164 -10.12 -0.36 -4.77
C VAL A 164 -9.24 -0.69 -5.98
N ILE A 165 -8.50 0.30 -6.51
CA ILE A 165 -7.58 0.10 -7.63
C ILE A 165 -6.47 -0.87 -7.24
N VAL A 166 -5.80 -0.63 -6.11
CA VAL A 166 -4.74 -1.53 -5.64
C VAL A 166 -5.28 -2.93 -5.37
N PHE A 167 -6.46 -3.05 -4.76
CA PHE A 167 -7.11 -4.35 -4.51
C PHE A 167 -7.33 -5.12 -5.80
N ALA A 168 -7.88 -4.46 -6.83
CA ALA A 168 -8.12 -5.08 -8.12
C ALA A 168 -6.82 -5.55 -8.78
N ILE A 169 -5.78 -4.71 -8.80
CA ILE A 169 -4.47 -5.05 -9.34
C ILE A 169 -3.87 -6.24 -8.56
N SER A 170 -3.88 -6.18 -7.22
CA SER A 170 -3.39 -7.25 -6.35
C SER A 170 -4.13 -8.57 -6.53
N ALA A 171 -5.46 -8.55 -6.66
CA ALA A 171 -6.25 -9.74 -6.93
C ALA A 171 -5.88 -10.38 -8.28
N ILE A 172 -5.73 -9.57 -9.33
CA ILE A 172 -5.29 -10.04 -10.65
C ILE A 172 -3.88 -10.67 -10.55
N MET A 173 -2.96 -9.98 -9.87
CA MET A 173 -1.59 -10.47 -9.67
C MET A 173 -1.58 -11.80 -8.91
N ILE A 174 -2.31 -11.91 -7.79
CA ILE A 174 -2.42 -13.14 -6.99
C ILE A 174 -3.05 -14.27 -7.80
N MET A 175 -4.05 -14.00 -8.64
CA MET A 175 -4.67 -15.02 -9.49
C MET A 175 -3.78 -15.48 -10.63
N LYS A 176 -2.97 -14.58 -11.21
CA LYS A 176 -2.07 -14.88 -12.33
C LYS A 176 -0.67 -15.33 -11.89
N PHE A 177 -0.33 -15.23 -10.61
CA PHE A 177 1.00 -15.56 -10.14
C PHE A 177 1.29 -17.05 -10.31
N ASN A 178 2.29 -17.38 -11.13
CA ASN A 178 2.84 -18.73 -11.21
C ASN A 178 4.23 -18.70 -10.59
N HIS A 179 4.56 -19.74 -9.84
CA HIS A 179 5.86 -19.84 -9.19
C HIS A 179 6.95 -19.67 -10.23
N LYS A 180 7.80 -18.65 -10.07
CA LYS A 180 8.98 -18.51 -10.91
C LYS A 180 9.96 -19.56 -10.42
N ASN A 181 10.07 -20.66 -11.14
CA ASN A 181 11.14 -21.62 -10.91
C ASN A 181 12.46 -20.85 -10.95
N ALA A 182 13.13 -20.76 -9.81
CA ALA A 182 14.54 -20.41 -9.74
C ALA A 182 15.33 -21.72 -9.86
#